data_AF-A0A8I0FBE9-F1
#
_entry.id   AF-A0A8I0FBE9-F1
#
_cell.length_a   1.000
_cell.length_b   1.000
_cell.length_c   1.000
_cell.angle_alpha   90.00
_cell.angle_beta   90.00
_cell.angle_gamma   90.00
#
_symmetry.space_group_name_H-M   'P 1'
#
loop_
_entity.id
_entity.type
_entity.pdbx_description
1 polymer ?
#
loop_
_entity_poly.entity_id
_entity_poly.type
_entity_poly.pdbx_seq_one_letter_code
_entity_poly.pdbx_strand_id
1 'polypeptide(L)'
;QNLPHAMISGGVSNVSFSFRGNEPVREAIHSVFLYHAIKQGMTMGIVNAGQMAIYDDIPTELKKAVEDVILNQNQGESGQAATEKLLEVAEKYRGQGGATKEAENLEWRNESVEKRLEYALVKGITTYIDQDTEEARLKSKRPLDVIEGPLMDGMNV
;
A
#
# COMPACT_ATOMS: atom_id res chain seq x y z
N GLN A 1 -23.22 -14.26 21.74
CA GLN A 1 -23.35 -13.35 20.57
C GLN A 1 -24.23 -12.19 20.98
N ASN A 2 -23.73 -10.95 20.92
CA ASN A 2 -24.42 -9.78 21.51
C ASN A 2 -25.17 -8.90 20.49
N LEU A 3 -24.99 -9.12 19.17
CA LEU A 3 -25.54 -8.29 18.09
C LEU A 3 -26.02 -9.17 16.90
N PRO A 4 -27.22 -9.78 16.97
CA PRO A 4 -27.65 -10.85 16.05
C PRO A 4 -27.94 -10.45 14.59
N HIS A 5 -27.99 -9.15 14.29
CA HIS A 5 -28.27 -8.64 12.93
C HIS A 5 -27.21 -7.64 12.44
N ALA A 6 -26.20 -7.35 13.26
CA ALA A 6 -25.14 -6.44 12.86
C ALA A 6 -24.28 -7.11 11.79
N MET A 7 -24.06 -6.40 10.68
CA MET A 7 -23.13 -6.78 9.63
C MET A 7 -21.75 -6.19 9.91
N ILE A 8 -20.72 -6.82 9.35
CA ILE A 8 -19.32 -6.40 9.50
C ILE A 8 -18.80 -5.99 8.12
N SER A 9 -18.24 -4.78 8.05
CA SER A 9 -17.64 -4.21 6.85
C SER A 9 -16.35 -3.46 7.17
N GLY A 10 -15.53 -3.20 6.15
CA GLY A 10 -14.28 -2.45 6.27
C GLY A 10 -13.69 -2.05 4.92
N GLY A 11 -12.91 -0.96 4.91
CA GLY A 11 -12.13 -0.54 3.75
C GLY A 11 -10.87 -1.40 3.63
N VAL A 12 -10.89 -2.39 2.74
CA VAL A 12 -9.81 -3.40 2.65
C VAL A 12 -8.51 -2.78 2.17
N SER A 13 -8.57 -1.79 1.27
CA SER A 13 -7.37 -1.15 0.71
C SER A 13 -6.48 -0.45 1.74
N ASN A 14 -6.99 -0.15 2.94
CA ASN A 14 -6.23 0.48 4.02
C ASN A 14 -5.17 -0.46 4.61
N VAL A 15 -5.41 -1.77 4.61
CA VAL A 15 -4.49 -2.74 5.24
C VAL A 15 -3.15 -2.87 4.49
N SER A 16 -3.10 -2.48 3.22
CA SER A 16 -1.91 -2.59 2.37
C SER A 16 -1.27 -1.23 2.04
N PHE A 17 -1.56 -0.19 2.82
CA PHE A 17 -1.09 1.18 2.57
C PHE A 17 0.43 1.27 2.40
N SER A 18 1.20 0.55 3.22
CA SER A 18 2.67 0.56 3.17
C SER A 18 3.27 -0.01 1.89
N PHE A 19 2.46 -0.67 1.05
CA PHE A 19 2.89 -1.31 -0.20
C PHE A 19 2.33 -0.62 -1.46
N ARG A 20 1.97 0.67 -1.36
CA ARG A 20 1.61 1.49 -2.54
C ARG A 20 2.65 1.37 -3.66
N GLY A 21 2.17 1.25 -4.90
CA GLY A 21 3.01 1.02 -6.07
C GLY A 21 3.42 -0.45 -6.30
N ASN A 22 3.09 -1.36 -5.38
CA ASN A 22 3.31 -2.80 -5.53
C ASN A 22 1.98 -3.57 -5.54
N GLU A 23 1.21 -3.39 -6.62
CA GLU A 23 -0.14 -3.97 -6.76
C GLU A 23 -0.20 -5.49 -6.52
N PRO A 24 0.74 -6.32 -7.04
CA PRO A 24 0.70 -7.77 -6.78
C PRO A 24 0.73 -8.11 -5.28
N VAL A 25 1.54 -7.38 -4.50
CA VAL A 25 1.62 -7.57 -3.05
C VAL A 25 0.36 -7.05 -2.37
N ARG A 26 -0.17 -5.89 -2.81
CA ARG A 26 -1.40 -5.32 -2.25
C ARG A 26 -2.59 -6.25 -2.44
N GLU A 27 -2.75 -6.80 -3.63
CA GLU A 27 -3.82 -7.76 -3.96
C GLU A 27 -3.71 -9.03 -3.13
N ALA A 28 -2.49 -9.55 -2.93
CA ALA A 28 -2.25 -10.68 -2.05
C ALA A 28 -2.64 -10.37 -0.60
N ILE A 29 -2.29 -9.19 -0.07
CA ILE A 29 -2.67 -8.76 1.28
C ILE A 29 -4.20 -8.68 1.40
N HIS A 30 -4.90 -8.08 0.42
CA HIS A 30 -6.37 -7.99 0.44
C HIS A 30 -7.02 -9.36 0.45
N SER A 31 -6.54 -10.27 -0.40
CA SER A 31 -7.07 -11.63 -0.53
C SER A 31 -6.86 -12.43 0.76
N VAL A 32 -5.67 -12.40 1.36
CA VAL A 32 -5.39 -13.06 2.65
C VAL A 32 -6.23 -12.46 3.78
N PHE A 33 -6.31 -11.14 3.87
CA PHE A 33 -7.14 -10.47 4.88
C PHE A 33 -8.60 -10.91 4.78
N LEU A 34 -9.19 -10.85 3.58
CA LEU A 34 -10.57 -11.25 3.35
C LEU A 34 -10.80 -12.73 3.62
N TYR A 35 -9.87 -13.62 3.24
CA TYR A 35 -9.96 -15.05 3.52
C TYR A 35 -10.15 -15.33 5.02
N HIS A 36 -9.36 -14.69 5.87
CA HIS A 36 -9.47 -14.84 7.32
C HIS A 36 -10.66 -14.08 7.91
N ALA A 37 -10.92 -12.85 7.46
CA ALA A 37 -11.99 -12.02 8.00
C ALA A 37 -13.38 -12.62 7.69
N ILE A 38 -13.59 -13.15 6.48
CA ILE A 38 -14.85 -13.80 6.10
C ILE A 38 -15.09 -15.07 6.93
N LYS A 39 -14.04 -15.86 7.19
CA LYS A 39 -14.14 -17.03 8.10
C LYS A 39 -14.55 -16.64 9.53
N GLN A 40 -14.26 -15.42 9.95
CA GLN A 40 -14.67 -14.87 11.26
C GLN A 40 -15.99 -14.11 11.22
N GLY A 41 -16.67 -14.05 10.06
CA GLY A 41 -18.00 -13.45 9.91
C GLY A 41 -18.03 -12.05 9.29
N MET A 42 -16.96 -11.60 8.63
CA MET A 42 -17.03 -10.40 7.78
C MET A 42 -18.02 -10.63 6.64
N THR A 43 -19.03 -9.76 6.51
CA THR A 43 -20.15 -9.93 5.56
C THR A 43 -20.01 -9.07 4.32
N MET A 44 -19.29 -7.94 4.41
CA MET A 44 -19.11 -6.98 3.32
C MET A 44 -17.71 -6.39 3.37
N GLY A 45 -17.21 -5.83 2.26
CA GLY A 45 -15.95 -5.11 2.22
C GLY A 45 -15.94 -4.08 1.09
N ILE A 46 -15.34 -2.92 1.34
CA ILE A 46 -15.10 -1.91 0.30
C ILE A 46 -13.77 -2.28 -0.34
N VAL A 47 -13.82 -2.81 -1.56
CA VAL A 47 -12.70 -3.37 -2.32
C VAL A 47 -12.68 -2.81 -3.74
N ASN A 48 -11.52 -2.88 -4.40
CA ASN A 48 -11.48 -2.78 -5.85
C ASN A 48 -11.77 -4.16 -6.46
N ALA A 49 -12.98 -4.34 -7.00
CA ALA A 49 -13.43 -5.63 -7.54
C ALA A 49 -12.58 -6.13 -8.73
N GLY A 50 -11.90 -5.23 -9.46
CA GLY A 50 -11.02 -5.61 -10.58
C GLY A 50 -9.61 -6.02 -10.15
N GLN A 51 -9.24 -5.80 -8.89
CA GLN A 51 -7.89 -6.04 -8.34
C GLN A 51 -7.99 -6.96 -7.11
N MET A 52 -8.57 -8.14 -7.30
CA MET A 52 -8.60 -9.19 -6.26
C MET A 52 -7.93 -10.45 -6.76
N ALA A 53 -6.84 -10.83 -6.10
CA ALA A 53 -6.21 -12.13 -6.30
C ALA A 53 -7.06 -13.26 -5.68
N ILE A 54 -7.08 -14.41 -6.34
CA ILE A 54 -7.65 -15.64 -5.78
C ILE A 54 -6.66 -16.18 -4.75
N TYR A 55 -7.12 -16.40 -3.51
CA TYR A 55 -6.26 -16.78 -2.38
C TYR A 55 -5.40 -18.03 -2.65
N ASP A 56 -5.95 -19.01 -3.38
CA ASP A 56 -5.24 -20.24 -3.72
C ASP A 56 -4.18 -20.05 -4.81
N ASP A 57 -4.32 -19.02 -5.66
CA ASP A 57 -3.38 -18.71 -6.75
C ASP A 57 -2.20 -17.85 -6.29
N ILE A 58 -2.24 -17.31 -5.06
CA ILE A 58 -1.14 -16.53 -4.51
C ILE A 58 0.10 -17.42 -4.34
N PRO A 59 1.28 -17.03 -4.87
CA PRO A 59 2.52 -17.78 -4.68
C PRO A 59 2.79 -18.10 -3.21
N THR A 60 3.14 -19.36 -2.91
CA THR A 60 3.26 -19.86 -1.53
C THR A 60 4.17 -19.02 -0.63
N GLU A 61 5.30 -18.53 -1.17
CA GLU A 61 6.23 -17.68 -0.43
C GLU A 61 5.58 -16.34 -0.03
N LEU A 62 4.90 -15.68 -0.97
CA LEU A 62 4.20 -14.42 -0.74
C LEU A 62 3.02 -14.61 0.21
N LYS A 63 2.19 -15.64 -0.02
CA LYS A 63 1.05 -15.96 0.84
C LYS A 63 1.47 -16.13 2.29
N LYS A 64 2.51 -16.94 2.53
CA LYS A 64 3.00 -17.19 3.90
C LYS A 64 3.52 -15.91 4.56
N ALA A 65 4.29 -15.09 3.85
CA ALA A 65 4.79 -13.82 4.39
C ALA A 65 3.65 -12.84 4.72
N VAL A 66 2.63 -12.77 3.87
CA VAL A 66 1.44 -11.95 4.10
C VAL A 66 0.62 -12.47 5.29
N GLU A 67 0.41 -13.77 5.40
CA GLU A 67 -0.29 -14.39 6.54
C GLU A 67 0.43 -14.14 7.86
N ASP A 68 1.76 -14.27 7.88
CA ASP A 68 2.58 -13.99 9.06
C ASP A 68 2.33 -12.55 9.57
N VAL A 69 2.22 -11.58 8.67
CA VAL A 69 1.93 -10.17 9.02
C VAL A 69 0.47 -9.96 9.43
N ILE A 70 -0.50 -10.44 8.63
CA ILE A 70 -1.94 -10.23 8.90
C ILE A 70 -2.39 -10.90 10.20
N LEU A 71 -1.86 -12.08 10.51
CA LEU A 71 -2.20 -12.83 11.72
C LEU A 71 -1.26 -12.50 12.90
N ASN A 72 -0.30 -11.59 12.70
CA ASN A 72 0.71 -11.22 13.70
C ASN A 72 1.46 -12.45 14.26
N GLN A 73 1.91 -13.34 13.37
CA GLN A 73 2.65 -14.57 13.68
C GLN A 73 4.12 -14.43 13.31
N ASN A 74 4.98 -15.32 13.81
CA ASN A 74 6.39 -15.41 13.42
C ASN A 74 7.17 -14.07 13.57
N GLN A 75 6.84 -13.29 14.60
CA GLN A 75 7.41 -11.96 14.83
C GLN A 75 8.87 -11.98 15.32
N GLY A 76 9.40 -13.15 15.70
CA GLY A 76 10.75 -13.30 16.23
C GLY A 76 10.95 -12.58 17.56
N GLU A 77 12.22 -12.48 18.00
CA GLU A 77 12.57 -11.78 19.25
C GLU A 77 12.45 -10.26 19.13
N SER A 78 12.66 -9.71 17.93
CA SER A 78 12.55 -8.27 17.65
C SER A 78 11.10 -7.77 17.57
N GLY A 79 10.13 -8.67 17.42
CA GLY A 79 8.73 -8.32 17.17
C GLY A 79 8.45 -7.81 15.76
N GLN A 80 9.40 -7.94 14.82
CA GLN A 80 9.32 -7.38 13.47
C GLN A 80 9.68 -8.35 12.35
N ALA A 81 10.08 -9.59 12.67
CA ALA A 81 10.63 -10.52 11.68
C ALA A 81 9.66 -10.85 10.52
N ALA A 82 8.35 -10.91 10.79
CA ALA A 82 7.34 -11.11 9.74
C ALA A 82 7.26 -9.92 8.77
N THR A 83 7.33 -8.70 9.32
CA THR A 83 7.31 -7.46 8.54
C THR A 83 8.56 -7.34 7.67
N GLU A 84 9.74 -7.59 8.24
CA GLU A 84 11.01 -7.59 7.51
C GLU A 84 10.97 -8.60 6.34
N LYS A 85 10.53 -9.82 6.61
CA LYS A 85 10.39 -10.86 5.59
C LYS A 85 9.39 -10.49 4.50
N LEU A 86 8.25 -9.87 4.84
CA LEU A 86 7.30 -9.41 3.83
C LEU A 86 7.91 -8.32 2.95
N LEU A 87 8.69 -7.40 3.52
CA LEU A 87 9.41 -6.38 2.76
C LEU A 87 10.41 -7.02 1.77
N GLU A 88 11.21 -7.99 2.23
CA GLU A 88 12.15 -8.73 1.37
C GLU A 88 11.46 -9.45 0.21
N VAL A 89 10.35 -10.14 0.49
CA VAL A 89 9.57 -10.84 -0.54
C VAL A 89 8.93 -9.83 -1.50
N ALA A 90 8.43 -8.71 -0.99
CA ALA A 90 7.77 -7.67 -1.78
C ALA A 90 8.70 -7.04 -2.82
N GLU A 91 9.99 -6.90 -2.53
CA GLU A 91 10.98 -6.40 -3.50
C GLU A 91 11.02 -7.23 -4.80
N LYS A 92 10.74 -8.53 -4.73
CA LYS A 92 10.71 -9.42 -5.91
C LYS A 92 9.56 -9.09 -6.88
N TYR A 93 8.50 -8.46 -6.38
CA TYR A 93 7.28 -8.12 -7.12
C TYR A 93 7.22 -6.64 -7.51
N ARG A 94 8.18 -5.84 -7.03
CA ARG A 94 8.30 -4.43 -7.36
C ARG A 94 8.48 -4.28 -8.87
N GLY A 95 7.55 -3.58 -9.54
CA GLY A 95 7.55 -3.37 -10.99
C GLY A 95 6.86 -4.44 -11.84
N GLN A 96 6.22 -5.47 -11.25
CA GLN A 96 5.43 -6.46 -12.02
C GLN A 96 3.96 -6.06 -12.23
N GLY A 97 3.44 -5.11 -11.44
CA GLY A 97 2.11 -4.55 -11.62
C GLY A 97 2.15 -3.24 -12.40
N GLY A 98 1.81 -3.28 -13.69
CA GLY A 98 1.30 -2.11 -14.44
C GLY A 98 2.19 -0.87 -14.58
N ALA A 99 3.43 -0.91 -14.10
CA ALA A 99 4.46 0.01 -14.55
C ALA A 99 5.42 -0.82 -15.39
N THR A 100 5.20 -0.78 -16.71
CA THR A 100 6.28 -0.80 -17.68
C THR A 100 7.51 -0.16 -17.03
N LYS A 101 8.68 -0.74 -17.22
CA LYS A 101 9.95 -0.05 -16.99
C LYS A 101 9.94 1.31 -17.71
N GLU A 102 9.35 2.34 -17.13
CA GLU A 102 9.60 3.74 -17.44
C GLU A 102 10.86 4.11 -16.67
N ALA A 103 11.93 3.38 -16.94
CA ALA A 103 13.26 3.74 -16.51
C ALA A 103 13.80 4.96 -17.29
N GLU A 104 13.00 5.62 -18.14
CA GLU A 104 13.51 6.66 -19.04
C GLU A 104 12.71 7.96 -19.14
N ASN A 105 11.45 8.06 -18.68
CA ASN A 105 10.73 9.33 -18.81
C ASN A 105 10.70 10.14 -17.51
N LEU A 106 11.83 10.79 -17.19
CA LEU A 106 11.93 11.79 -16.11
C LEU A 106 11.23 13.11 -16.45
N GLU A 107 10.39 13.19 -17.50
CA GLU A 107 9.65 14.41 -17.86
C GLU A 107 8.84 14.98 -16.70
N TRP A 108 8.27 14.13 -15.84
CA TRP A 108 7.55 14.57 -14.64
C TRP A 108 8.44 15.36 -13.67
N ARG A 109 9.77 15.18 -13.70
CA ARG A 109 10.72 15.97 -12.89
C ARG A 109 10.79 17.44 -13.32
N ASN A 110 10.38 17.77 -14.54
CA ASN A 110 10.36 19.14 -15.04
C ASN A 110 9.13 19.93 -14.57
N GLU A 111 8.15 19.27 -13.93
CA GLU A 111 6.97 19.92 -13.36
C GLU A 111 7.27 20.61 -12.01
N SER A 112 6.28 21.34 -11.48
CA SER A 112 6.35 21.96 -10.16
C SER A 112 6.48 20.93 -9.04
N VAL A 113 7.08 21.32 -7.91
CA VAL A 113 7.29 20.41 -6.76
C VAL A 113 6.00 19.75 -6.27
N GLU A 114 4.88 20.47 -6.35
CA GLU A 114 3.56 19.98 -5.97
C GLU A 114 3.15 18.80 -6.86
N LYS A 115 3.28 18.95 -8.18
CA LYS A 115 2.98 17.88 -9.14
C LYS A 115 3.97 16.72 -9.06
N ARG A 116 5.23 16.98 -8.70
CA ARG A 116 6.23 15.92 -8.50
C ARG A 116 5.88 15.06 -7.28
N LEU A 117 5.46 15.70 -6.19
CA LEU A 117 5.00 15.02 -4.98
C LEU A 117 3.72 14.23 -5.26
N GLU A 118 2.75 14.81 -5.96
CA GLU A 118 1.53 14.12 -6.41
C GLU A 118 1.88 12.90 -7.28
N TYR A 119 2.67 13.08 -8.33
CA TYR A 119 3.08 11.99 -9.23
C TYR A 119 3.80 10.87 -8.48
N ALA A 120 4.75 11.23 -7.63
CA ALA A 120 5.49 10.28 -6.80
C ALA A 120 4.55 9.53 -5.84
N LEU A 121 3.54 10.19 -5.28
CA LEU A 121 2.56 9.58 -4.39
C LEU A 121 1.62 8.60 -5.12
N VAL A 122 1.10 9.00 -6.29
CA VAL A 122 0.21 8.18 -7.13
C VAL A 122 0.95 6.95 -7.67
N LYS A 123 2.22 7.12 -8.05
CA LYS A 123 3.06 6.04 -8.62
C LYS A 123 3.86 5.25 -7.57
N GLY A 124 3.87 5.67 -6.30
CA GLY A 124 4.62 5.02 -5.23
C GLY A 124 6.15 5.15 -5.36
N ILE A 125 6.65 6.26 -5.90
CA ILE A 125 8.08 6.52 -6.11
C ILE A 125 8.68 7.20 -4.87
N THR A 126 9.73 6.62 -4.28
CA THR A 126 10.38 7.18 -3.07
C THR A 126 11.74 7.82 -3.34
N THR A 127 12.29 7.70 -4.55
CA THR A 127 13.68 8.07 -4.88
C THR A 127 14.03 9.54 -4.63
N TYR A 128 13.07 10.47 -4.78
CA TYR A 128 13.30 11.92 -4.65
C TYR A 128 12.52 12.56 -3.48
N ILE A 129 11.93 11.74 -2.61
CA ILE A 129 10.94 12.19 -1.64
C ILE A 129 11.50 13.21 -0.65
N ASP A 130 12.72 13.02 -0.16
CA ASP A 130 13.35 13.93 0.78
C ASP A 130 13.64 15.30 0.15
N GLN A 131 14.12 15.30 -1.10
CA GLN A 131 14.46 16.52 -1.83
C GLN A 131 13.19 17.32 -2.16
N ASP A 132 12.16 16.67 -2.70
CA ASP A 132 10.92 17.36 -3.08
C ASP A 132 10.13 17.82 -1.84
N THR A 133 10.13 17.03 -0.76
CA THR A 133 9.47 17.41 0.49
C THR A 133 10.15 18.63 1.11
N GLU A 134 11.48 18.69 1.11
CA GLU A 134 12.20 19.85 1.63
C GLU A 134 11.99 21.10 0.75
N GLU A 135 11.97 20.95 -0.58
CA GLU A 135 11.67 22.05 -1.49
C GLU A 135 10.23 22.60 -1.26
N ALA A 136 9.25 21.73 -1.07
CA ALA A 136 7.88 22.12 -0.75
C ALA A 136 7.77 22.75 0.65
N ARG A 137 8.54 22.26 1.63
CA ARG A 137 8.60 22.82 2.99
C ARG A 137 9.14 24.24 3.00
N LEU A 138 10.17 24.52 2.21
CA LEU A 138 10.76 25.87 2.09
C LEU A 138 9.81 26.87 1.41
N LYS A 139 8.92 26.39 0.54
CA LYS A 139 7.88 27.21 -0.12
C LYS A 139 6.64 27.44 0.76
N SER A 140 6.47 26.62 1.79
CA SER A 140 5.29 26.64 2.66
C SER A 140 5.48 27.54 3.88
N LYS A 141 4.39 28.15 4.38
CA LYS A 141 4.45 28.99 5.58
C LYS A 141 4.58 28.15 6.86
N ARG A 142 3.93 26.99 6.88
CA ARG A 142 4.04 26.00 7.95
C ARG A 142 4.33 24.63 7.34
N PRO A 143 5.07 23.75 8.03
CA PRO A 143 5.25 22.37 7.59
C PRO A 143 3.94 21.63 7.33
N LEU A 144 2.88 21.96 8.09
CA LEU A 144 1.55 21.38 7.91
C LEU A 144 0.96 21.66 6.52
N ASP A 145 1.30 22.79 5.90
CA ASP A 145 0.74 23.18 4.60
C ASP A 145 1.27 22.28 3.45
N VAL A 146 2.42 21.60 3.64
CA VAL A 146 2.91 20.57 2.71
C VAL A 146 2.05 19.31 2.79
N ILE A 147 1.59 18.98 4.00
CA ILE A 147 0.74 17.82 4.25
C ILE A 147 -0.66 18.10 3.71
N GLU A 148 -1.28 19.20 4.16
CA GLU A 148 -2.66 19.58 3.80
C GLU A 148 -2.82 20.03 2.35
N GLY A 149 -1.74 20.39 1.66
CA GLY A 149 -1.73 20.76 0.25
C GLY A 149 -1.25 19.61 -0.65
N PRO A 150 -0.02 19.67 -1.18
CA PRO A 150 0.43 18.80 -2.27
C PRO A 150 0.36 17.29 -1.97
N LEU A 151 0.53 16.88 -0.71
CA LEU A 151 0.40 15.46 -0.34
C LEU A 151 -1.06 15.00 -0.28
N MET A 152 -1.97 15.81 0.27
CA MET A 152 -3.40 15.50 0.30
C MET A 152 -4.04 15.59 -1.08
N ASP A 153 -3.63 16.56 -1.91
CA ASP A 153 -4.08 16.68 -3.29
C ASP A 153 -3.72 15.41 -4.08
N GLY A 154 -2.50 14.92 -3.95
CA GLY A 154 -2.10 13.66 -4.60
C GLY A 154 -2.77 12.39 -4.07
N MET A 155 -3.43 12.44 -2.90
CA MET A 155 -4.26 11.33 -2.41
C MET A 155 -5.69 11.34 -2.98
N ASN A 156 -6.13 12.47 -3.53
CA ASN A 156 -7.50 12.68 -4.01
C ASN A 156 -7.65 12.51 -5.54
N VAL A 157 -6.57 12.17 -6.24
CA VAL A 157 -6.52 11.96 -7.71
C VAL A 157 -6.70 10.49 -8.07
#